data_AF-A0A5S5DNK2-F1
#
_entry.id   AF-A0A5S5DNK2-F1
#
_cell.length_a   1.000
_cell.length_b   1.000
_cell.length_c   1.000
_cell.angle_alpha   90.00
_cell.angle_beta   90.00
_cell.angle_gamma   90.00
#
_symmetry.space_group_name_H-M   'P 1'
#
loop_
_entity.id
_entity.type
_entity.pdbx_description
1 polymer ?
#
loop_
_entity_poly.entity_id
_entity_poly.type
_entity_poly.pdbx_seq_one_letter_code
_entity_poly.pdbx_strand_id
1 'polypeptide(L)'
;MKENNTYHEGMDGLNVPESCRLNPFVVPENYFDGLSLSIHAQVGLEKNVGVERHGFTVPEDYFDLLDARITTQIRLESQLSKAEPWEVPAGYFAALTSNIQQQTRLERILPSEQDLPSPPADYFDHLPDRIQARIFEEKLRSNIPAAGFVVPDQYFDGLTSSIISKTSPENEKPKEPVVIRSLRIDQWIRYAAAACVATVLGTASYNAVLNQEEQNEDNIEAHLASIPEQEIINYLASSNDSDDILYITEYLYQPEESEGVGSHIKEDDIEDYLNYML
;
A
#
# COMPACT_ATOMS: atom_id res chain seq x y z
N MET A 1 -2.40 46.30 48.93
CA MET A 1 -3.30 47.47 48.98
C MET A 1 -4.53 47.09 48.16
N LYS A 2 -5.71 47.00 48.78
CA LYS A 2 -6.95 46.72 48.03
C LYS A 2 -7.41 48.04 47.44
N GLU A 3 -7.40 48.15 46.12
CA GLU A 3 -7.95 49.31 45.43
C GLU A 3 -9.47 49.27 45.61
N ASN A 4 -10.01 50.29 46.26
CA ASN A 4 -11.45 50.49 46.35
C ASN A 4 -11.96 50.84 44.95
N ASN A 5 -12.71 49.93 44.34
CA ASN A 5 -13.32 50.13 43.03
C ASN A 5 -14.17 51.43 43.02
N THR A 6 -13.80 52.34 42.13
CA THR A 6 -14.31 53.72 41.96
C THR A 6 -15.69 53.78 41.28
N TYR A 7 -16.67 52.97 41.70
CA TYR A 7 -18.00 52.98 41.10
C TYR A 7 -19.10 52.96 42.17
N HIS A 8 -19.26 54.08 42.88
CA HIS A 8 -20.33 54.27 43.85
C HIS A 8 -20.92 55.68 43.73
N GLU A 9 -21.62 55.96 42.63
CA GLU A 9 -22.53 57.10 42.60
C GLU A 9 -23.80 56.73 41.80
N GLY A 10 -24.93 56.56 42.51
CA GLY A 10 -26.27 56.59 41.90
C GLY A 10 -27.07 55.29 41.81
N MET A 11 -26.73 54.20 42.51
CA MET A 11 -27.47 52.91 42.44
C MET A 11 -28.01 52.45 43.81
N ASP A 12 -28.65 53.32 44.58
CA ASP A 12 -29.26 53.02 45.90
C ASP A 12 -30.59 52.21 45.83
N GLY A 13 -30.78 51.39 44.81
CA GLY A 13 -32.04 50.66 44.61
C GLY A 13 -31.95 49.26 44.02
N LEU A 14 -30.79 48.84 43.51
CA LEU A 14 -30.57 47.50 42.96
C LEU A 14 -29.38 46.84 43.66
N ASN A 15 -29.62 46.32 44.87
CA ASN A 15 -28.66 45.47 45.56
C ASN A 15 -28.61 44.10 44.86
N VAL A 16 -27.82 43.99 43.81
CA VAL A 16 -27.32 42.69 43.35
C VAL A 16 -26.52 42.05 44.49
N PRO A 17 -26.67 40.74 44.75
CA PRO A 17 -25.96 40.06 45.82
C PRO A 17 -24.44 40.23 45.65
N GLU A 18 -23.70 40.32 46.75
CA GLU A 18 -22.23 40.48 46.77
C GLU A 18 -21.49 39.50 45.86
N SER A 19 -22.04 38.29 45.66
CA SER A 19 -21.53 37.28 44.74
C SER A 19 -21.45 37.73 43.28
N CYS A 20 -22.31 38.66 42.84
CA CYS A 20 -22.30 39.22 41.48
C CYS A 20 -21.35 40.43 41.35
N ARG A 21 -20.82 40.93 42.46
CA ARG A 21 -19.86 42.05 42.51
C ARG A 21 -18.40 41.57 42.51
N LEU A 22 -18.19 40.27 42.73
CA LEU A 22 -16.89 39.63 42.66
C LEU A 22 -16.69 39.10 41.25
N ASN A 23 -15.57 39.43 40.62
CA ASN A 23 -15.20 38.86 39.34
C ASN A 23 -15.04 37.33 39.51
N PRO A 24 -15.86 36.48 38.85
CA PRO A 24 -15.77 35.03 38.98
C PRO A 24 -14.58 34.44 38.21
N PHE A 25 -13.90 35.24 37.38
CA PHE A 25 -12.76 34.81 36.59
C PHE A 25 -11.47 34.95 37.41
N VAL A 26 -10.97 33.81 37.88
CA VAL A 26 -9.64 33.70 38.49
C VAL A 26 -8.63 33.43 37.38
N VAL A 27 -7.69 34.36 37.21
CA VAL A 27 -6.59 34.16 36.28
C VAL A 27 -5.49 33.32 36.97
N PRO A 28 -5.00 32.24 36.35
CA PRO A 28 -3.90 31.45 36.90
C PRO A 28 -2.65 32.28 37.18
N GLU A 29 -1.86 31.87 38.17
CA GLU A 29 -0.56 32.50 38.45
C GLU A 29 0.31 32.50 37.19
N ASN A 30 0.96 33.63 36.91
CA ASN A 30 1.85 33.85 35.75
C ASN A 30 1.20 33.77 34.36
N TYR A 31 -0.13 33.80 34.25
CA TYR A 31 -0.84 33.83 32.96
C TYR A 31 -0.37 34.97 32.06
N PHE A 32 -0.26 36.18 32.61
CA PHE A 32 0.13 37.36 31.83
C PHE A 32 1.63 37.41 31.53
N ASP A 33 2.46 36.75 32.34
CA ASP A 33 3.91 36.71 32.12
C ASP A 33 4.26 35.87 30.89
N GLY A 34 3.54 34.76 30.67
CA GLY A 34 3.68 33.91 29.48
C GLY A 34 2.88 34.39 28.27
N LEU A 35 1.87 35.24 28.47
CA LEU A 35 0.95 35.67 27.41
C LEU A 35 1.66 36.40 26.28
N SER A 36 2.55 37.35 26.61
CA SER A 36 3.28 38.12 25.60
C SER A 36 4.16 37.21 24.73
N LEU A 37 4.90 36.29 25.37
CA LEU A 37 5.72 35.28 24.67
C LEU A 37 4.87 34.37 23.78
N SER A 38 3.73 33.88 24.28
CA SER A 38 2.81 33.04 23.51
C SER A 38 2.25 33.77 22.29
N ILE A 39 1.85 35.03 22.44
CA ILE A 39 1.34 35.84 21.33
C ILE A 39 2.44 36.09 20.30
N HIS A 40 3.66 36.42 20.73
CA HIS A 40 4.78 36.61 19.82
C HIS A 40 5.18 35.33 19.09
N ALA A 41 5.15 34.18 19.77
CA ALA A 41 5.38 32.87 19.15
C ALA A 41 4.28 32.53 18.13
N GLN A 42 3.01 32.78 18.46
CA GLN A 42 1.87 32.57 17.57
C GLN A 42 1.98 33.44 16.31
N VAL A 43 2.22 34.74 16.47
CA VAL A 43 2.39 35.68 15.35
C VAL A 43 3.64 35.34 14.53
N GLY A 44 4.71 34.88 15.18
CA GLY A 44 5.93 34.42 14.53
C GLY A 44 5.71 33.14 13.70
N LEU A 45 4.94 32.19 14.21
CA LEU A 45 4.50 31.00 13.48
C LEU A 45 3.63 31.40 12.28
N GLU A 46 2.64 32.28 12.46
CA GLU A 46 1.81 32.77 11.35
C GLU A 46 2.60 33.49 10.25
N LYS A 47 3.73 34.14 10.59
CA LYS A 47 4.60 34.82 9.62
C LYS A 47 5.58 33.90 8.90
N ASN A 48 6.11 32.89 9.59
CA ASN A 48 7.17 32.01 9.04
C ASN A 48 6.64 30.70 8.47
N VAL A 49 5.46 30.26 8.91
CA VAL A 49 4.78 29.13 8.35
C VAL A 49 3.97 29.68 7.17
N GLY A 50 4.52 29.56 5.97
CA GLY A 50 3.78 29.67 4.71
C GLY A 50 2.77 28.53 4.55
N VAL A 51 2.03 28.21 5.60
CA VAL A 51 0.80 27.44 5.48
C VAL A 51 -0.11 28.38 4.74
N GLU A 52 -0.28 28.10 3.45
CA GLU A 52 -1.53 28.36 2.79
C GLU A 52 -2.60 27.93 3.79
N ARG A 53 -3.21 28.91 4.48
CA ARG A 53 -4.48 28.63 5.10
C ARG A 53 -5.29 28.16 3.92
N HIS A 54 -5.53 26.85 3.81
CA HIS A 54 -6.75 26.36 3.22
C HIS A 54 -7.87 26.89 4.14
N GLY A 55 -8.06 28.21 4.17
CA GLY A 55 -9.29 28.81 4.59
C GLY A 55 -10.36 28.14 3.74
N PHE A 56 -11.50 27.84 4.35
CA PHE A 56 -12.60 27.12 3.72
C PHE A 56 -12.72 27.49 2.24
N THR A 57 -12.17 26.64 1.37
CA THR A 57 -12.24 26.81 -0.06
C THR A 57 -13.64 26.39 -0.43
N VAL A 58 -14.44 27.38 -0.78
CA VAL A 58 -15.77 27.14 -1.28
C VAL A 58 -15.62 26.34 -2.57
N PRO A 59 -16.31 25.19 -2.72
CA PRO A 59 -16.28 24.42 -3.96
C PRO A 59 -16.63 25.30 -5.16
N GLU A 60 -16.02 24.99 -6.30
CA GLU A 60 -16.40 25.58 -7.59
C GLU A 60 -17.92 25.44 -7.78
N ASP A 61 -18.57 26.49 -8.29
CA ASP A 61 -20.03 26.60 -8.50
C ASP A 61 -20.93 26.59 -7.25
N TYR A 62 -20.39 26.63 -6.02
CA TYR A 62 -21.23 26.64 -4.80
C TYR A 62 -22.27 27.76 -4.80
N PHE A 63 -21.86 28.99 -5.14
CA PHE A 63 -22.74 30.15 -5.14
C PHE A 63 -23.70 30.14 -6.33
N ASP A 64 -23.26 29.63 -7.49
CA ASP A 64 -24.11 29.50 -8.68
C ASP A 64 -25.23 28.47 -8.46
N LEU A 65 -24.95 27.40 -7.71
CA LEU A 65 -25.93 26.35 -7.37
C LEU A 65 -26.70 26.63 -6.07
N LEU A 66 -26.30 27.64 -5.28
CA LEU A 66 -26.90 27.91 -3.97
C LEU A 66 -28.38 28.27 -4.10
N ASP A 67 -28.73 29.15 -5.04
CA ASP A 67 -30.11 29.57 -5.27
C ASP A 67 -30.99 28.41 -5.73
N ALA A 68 -30.48 27.57 -6.64
CA ALA A 68 -31.15 26.36 -7.08
C ALA A 68 -31.36 25.37 -5.92
N ARG A 69 -30.36 25.19 -5.07
CA ARG A 69 -30.45 24.33 -3.88
C ARG A 69 -31.46 24.86 -2.85
N ILE A 70 -31.45 26.16 -2.55
CA ILE A 70 -32.38 26.75 -1.60
C ILE A 70 -33.82 26.66 -2.11
N THR A 71 -34.05 26.98 -3.39
CA THR A 71 -35.39 26.91 -3.97
C THR A 71 -35.92 25.48 -4.06
N THR A 72 -35.08 24.51 -4.41
CA THR A 72 -35.45 23.08 -4.38
C THR A 72 -35.76 22.62 -2.97
N GLN A 73 -34.96 23.01 -1.96
CA GLN A 73 -35.20 22.66 -0.57
C GLN A 73 -36.54 23.22 -0.07
N ILE A 74 -36.81 24.50 -0.31
CA ILE A 74 -38.08 25.14 0.07
C ILE A 74 -39.26 24.46 -0.62
N ARG A 75 -39.12 24.11 -1.91
CA ARG A 75 -40.16 23.38 -2.64
C ARG A 75 -40.42 22.00 -2.03
N LEU A 76 -39.39 21.23 -1.72
CA LEU A 76 -39.52 19.92 -1.08
C LEU A 76 -40.18 20.04 0.30
N GLU A 77 -39.76 20.98 1.12
CA GLU A 77 -40.34 21.22 2.45
C GLU A 77 -41.81 21.66 2.37
N SER A 78 -42.17 22.48 1.38
CA SER A 78 -43.57 22.86 1.13
C SER A 78 -44.45 21.68 0.67
N GLN A 79 -43.86 20.68 0.02
CA GLN A 79 -44.55 19.44 -0.36
C GLN A 79 -44.63 18.48 0.82
N LEU A 80 -43.58 18.37 1.63
CA LEU A 80 -43.55 17.54 2.83
C LEU A 80 -44.53 18.03 3.90
N SER A 81 -44.63 19.34 4.11
CA SER A 81 -45.57 19.94 5.06
C SER A 81 -47.04 19.82 4.64
N LYS A 82 -47.30 19.58 3.35
CA LYS A 82 -48.64 19.22 2.83
C LYS A 82 -48.90 17.72 2.85
N ALA A 83 -47.86 16.90 2.96
CA ALA A 83 -48.02 15.47 3.16
C ALA A 83 -48.40 15.21 4.62
N GLU A 84 -49.24 14.19 4.85
CA GLU A 84 -49.60 13.70 6.17
C GLU A 84 -48.34 13.54 7.07
N PRO A 85 -48.47 13.66 8.41
CA PRO A 85 -47.40 13.34 9.34
C PRO A 85 -46.75 12.01 8.94
N TRP A 86 -45.42 11.92 8.97
CA TRP A 86 -44.69 10.71 8.59
C TRP A 86 -45.12 9.54 9.48
N GLU A 87 -46.14 8.81 9.06
CA GLU A 87 -46.60 7.59 9.69
C GLU A 87 -45.76 6.43 9.15
N VAL A 88 -45.26 5.64 10.09
CA VAL A 88 -44.57 4.41 9.75
C VAL A 88 -45.57 3.49 9.04
N PRO A 89 -45.23 2.94 7.84
CA PRO A 89 -46.12 2.05 7.11
C PRO A 89 -46.62 0.90 7.99
N ALA A 90 -47.91 0.59 7.89
CA ALA A 90 -48.51 -0.51 8.61
C ALA A 90 -47.72 -1.81 8.38
N GLY A 91 -47.27 -2.45 9.46
CA GLY A 91 -46.49 -3.69 9.40
C GLY A 91 -44.98 -3.53 9.25
N TYR A 92 -44.43 -2.30 9.16
CA TYR A 92 -42.98 -2.07 9.13
C TYR A 92 -42.26 -2.77 10.28
N PHE A 93 -42.68 -2.54 11.53
CA PHE A 93 -42.06 -3.16 12.71
C PHE A 93 -42.28 -4.67 12.78
N ALA A 94 -43.39 -5.17 12.23
CA ALA A 94 -43.63 -6.61 12.13
C ALA A 94 -42.68 -7.28 11.14
N ALA A 95 -42.36 -6.61 10.02
CA ALA A 95 -41.42 -7.09 9.01
C ALA A 95 -39.94 -6.81 9.38
N LEU A 96 -39.68 -5.83 10.25
CA LEU A 96 -38.34 -5.37 10.60
C LEU A 96 -37.45 -6.50 11.11
N THR A 97 -37.97 -7.35 12.01
CA THR A 97 -37.21 -8.50 12.53
C THR A 97 -36.82 -9.47 11.43
N SER A 98 -37.75 -9.79 10.52
CA SER A 98 -37.47 -10.65 9.37
C SER A 98 -36.43 -10.03 8.44
N ASN A 99 -36.55 -8.73 8.15
CA ASN A 99 -35.60 -8.01 7.30
C ASN A 99 -34.19 -7.99 7.89
N ILE A 100 -34.05 -7.72 9.20
CA ILE A 100 -32.76 -7.76 9.90
C ILE A 100 -32.16 -9.17 9.85
N GLN A 101 -32.96 -10.21 10.06
CA GLN A 101 -32.49 -11.60 9.97
C GLN A 101 -32.06 -11.99 8.55
N GLN A 102 -32.77 -11.51 7.53
CA GLN A 102 -32.38 -11.72 6.13
C GLN A 102 -31.07 -11.00 5.82
N GLN A 103 -30.93 -9.75 6.24
CA GLN A 103 -29.73 -8.95 5.99
C GLN A 103 -28.50 -9.54 6.67
N THR A 104 -28.59 -9.89 7.96
CA THR A 104 -27.49 -10.55 8.69
C THR A 104 -27.11 -11.90 8.10
N ARG A 105 -28.07 -12.63 7.51
CA ARG A 105 -27.79 -13.87 6.78
C ARG A 105 -27.04 -13.61 5.48
N LEU A 106 -27.44 -12.58 4.71
CA LEU A 106 -26.76 -12.20 3.47
C LEU A 106 -25.34 -11.72 3.74
N GLU A 107 -25.13 -10.88 4.76
CA GLU A 107 -23.81 -10.40 5.18
C GLU A 107 -22.87 -11.54 5.58
N ARG A 108 -23.40 -12.65 6.13
CA ARG A 108 -22.59 -13.83 6.45
C ARG A 108 -22.17 -14.63 5.21
N ILE A 109 -22.95 -14.57 4.12
CA ILE A 109 -22.75 -15.36 2.90
C ILE A 109 -21.93 -14.57 1.87
N LEU A 110 -22.06 -13.25 1.86
CA LEU A 110 -21.31 -12.37 0.98
C LEU A 110 -19.82 -12.38 1.42
N PRO A 111 -18.88 -12.55 0.47
CA PRO A 111 -17.47 -12.31 0.76
C PRO A 111 -17.27 -10.80 1.04
N SER A 112 -16.17 -10.44 1.70
CA SER A 112 -15.81 -9.04 1.99
C SER A 112 -15.96 -8.14 0.76
N GLU A 113 -16.24 -6.84 0.95
CA GLU A 113 -16.57 -5.91 -0.16
C GLU A 113 -15.64 -5.96 -1.38
N GLN A 114 -14.40 -6.40 -1.21
CA GLN A 114 -13.41 -6.58 -2.26
C GLN A 114 -13.70 -7.72 -3.25
N ASP A 115 -14.53 -8.69 -2.90
CA ASP A 115 -14.81 -9.90 -3.69
C ASP A 115 -16.23 -9.89 -4.32
N LEU A 116 -16.99 -8.81 -4.18
CA LEU A 116 -18.30 -8.75 -4.81
C LEU A 116 -18.16 -8.59 -6.34
N PRO A 117 -18.89 -9.40 -7.13
CA PRO A 117 -18.92 -9.22 -8.57
C PRO A 117 -19.56 -7.86 -8.89
N SER A 118 -18.83 -7.04 -9.65
CA SER A 118 -19.34 -5.76 -10.16
C SER A 118 -20.63 -6.02 -10.96
N PRO A 119 -21.66 -5.16 -10.81
CA PRO A 119 -22.85 -5.27 -11.65
C PRO A 119 -22.46 -5.20 -13.14
N PRO A 120 -23.24 -5.84 -14.04
CA PRO A 120 -23.04 -5.73 -15.48
C PRO A 120 -22.98 -4.26 -15.92
N ALA A 121 -22.15 -3.95 -16.92
CA ALA A 121 -21.90 -2.58 -17.37
C ALA A 121 -23.19 -1.77 -17.61
N ASP A 122 -24.21 -2.40 -18.20
CA ASP A 122 -25.47 -1.74 -18.58
C ASP A 122 -26.57 -1.86 -17.50
N TYR A 123 -26.24 -2.32 -16.29
CA TYR A 123 -27.23 -2.57 -15.23
C TYR A 123 -28.00 -1.29 -14.87
N PHE A 124 -27.29 -0.18 -14.71
CA PHE A 124 -27.87 1.10 -14.29
C PHE A 124 -28.57 1.82 -15.45
N ASP A 125 -28.13 1.61 -16.69
CA ASP A 125 -28.76 2.21 -17.88
C ASP A 125 -30.17 1.64 -18.10
N HIS A 126 -30.37 0.34 -17.88
CA HIS A 126 -31.67 -0.33 -18.01
C HIS A 126 -32.47 -0.41 -16.71
N LEU A 127 -31.91 0.05 -15.58
CA LEU A 127 -32.60 0.02 -14.30
C LEU A 127 -33.95 0.79 -14.32
N PRO A 128 -34.04 2.00 -14.90
CA PRO A 128 -35.31 2.74 -14.97
C PRO A 128 -36.40 1.97 -15.73
N ASP A 129 -36.05 1.41 -16.88
CA ASP A 129 -36.98 0.63 -17.72
C ASP A 129 -37.46 -0.62 -16.98
N ARG A 130 -36.56 -1.32 -16.29
CA ARG A 130 -36.89 -2.51 -15.49
C ARG A 130 -37.81 -2.19 -14.33
N ILE A 131 -37.58 -1.07 -13.64
CA ILE A 131 -38.45 -0.61 -12.55
C ILE A 131 -39.84 -0.29 -13.10
N GLN A 132 -39.93 0.45 -14.21
CA GLN A 132 -41.22 0.77 -14.84
C GLN A 132 -41.97 -0.48 -15.30
N ALA A 133 -41.27 -1.42 -15.92
CA ALA A 133 -41.85 -2.70 -16.34
C ALA A 133 -42.40 -3.49 -15.13
N ARG A 134 -41.68 -3.52 -14.01
CA ARG A 134 -42.14 -4.15 -12.77
C ARG A 134 -43.39 -3.50 -12.18
N ILE A 135 -43.41 -2.16 -12.11
CA ILE A 135 -44.58 -1.42 -11.64
C ILE A 135 -45.79 -1.69 -12.55
N PHE A 136 -45.58 -1.75 -13.86
CA PHE A 136 -46.63 -2.07 -14.81
C PHE A 136 -47.14 -3.51 -14.65
N GLU A 137 -46.24 -4.48 -14.49
CA GLU A 137 -46.58 -5.88 -14.20
C GLU A 137 -47.44 -6.00 -12.92
N GLU A 138 -47.05 -5.31 -11.85
CA GLU A 138 -47.78 -5.32 -10.58
C GLU A 138 -49.18 -4.69 -10.70
N LYS A 139 -49.30 -3.58 -11.45
CA LYS A 139 -50.59 -2.97 -11.78
C LYS A 139 -51.46 -3.92 -12.59
N LEU A 140 -50.90 -4.65 -13.55
CA LEU A 140 -51.65 -5.65 -14.32
C LEU A 140 -52.12 -6.81 -13.43
N ARG A 141 -51.26 -7.34 -12.56
CA ARG A 141 -51.62 -8.41 -11.61
C ARG A 141 -52.75 -8.00 -10.67
N SER A 142 -52.76 -6.75 -10.23
CA SER A 142 -53.86 -6.22 -9.40
C SER A 142 -55.20 -6.13 -10.14
N ASN A 143 -55.18 -6.01 -11.48
CA ASN A 143 -56.37 -5.87 -12.31
C ASN A 143 -56.84 -7.19 -12.97
N ILE A 144 -56.05 -8.27 -12.89
CA ILE A 144 -56.37 -9.56 -13.52
C ILE A 144 -56.49 -10.64 -12.44
N PRO A 145 -57.69 -11.21 -12.20
CA PRO A 145 -57.93 -12.16 -11.10
C PRO A 145 -57.40 -13.59 -11.34
N ALA A 146 -56.89 -13.92 -12.54
CA ALA A 146 -56.39 -15.25 -12.86
C ALA A 146 -55.07 -15.17 -13.63
N ALA A 147 -54.07 -15.97 -13.24
CA ALA A 147 -52.85 -16.16 -14.00
C ALA A 147 -53.21 -16.68 -15.41
N GLY A 148 -53.04 -15.85 -16.44
CA GLY A 148 -53.58 -16.07 -17.79
C GLY A 148 -53.01 -17.27 -18.55
N PHE A 149 -52.15 -18.08 -17.93
CA PHE A 149 -51.61 -19.30 -18.50
C PHE A 149 -51.94 -20.48 -17.61
N VAL A 150 -52.97 -21.23 -18.01
CA VAL A 150 -53.26 -22.55 -17.47
C VAL A 150 -52.51 -23.56 -18.33
N VAL A 151 -51.61 -24.30 -17.70
CA VAL A 151 -50.91 -25.39 -18.37
C VAL A 151 -51.91 -26.52 -18.63
N PRO A 152 -51.90 -27.17 -19.81
CA PRO A 152 -52.77 -28.31 -20.07
C PRO A 152 -52.60 -29.42 -19.03
N ASP A 153 -53.71 -30.10 -18.72
CA ASP A 153 -53.68 -31.28 -17.86
C ASP A 153 -52.65 -32.29 -18.40
N GLN A 154 -51.84 -32.87 -17.51
CA GLN A 154 -50.77 -33.85 -17.82
C GLN A 154 -49.51 -33.33 -18.54
N TYR A 155 -49.35 -32.01 -18.73
CA TYR A 155 -48.09 -31.46 -19.28
C TYR A 155 -46.84 -31.89 -18.47
N PHE A 156 -46.93 -31.82 -17.14
CA PHE A 156 -45.81 -32.18 -16.27
C PHE A 156 -45.55 -33.69 -16.24
N ASP A 157 -46.57 -34.53 -16.46
CA ASP A 157 -46.41 -35.99 -16.55
C ASP A 157 -45.68 -36.37 -17.84
N GLY A 158 -46.02 -35.72 -18.96
CA GLY A 158 -45.31 -35.86 -20.24
C GLY A 158 -43.88 -35.33 -20.18
N LEU A 159 -43.66 -34.20 -19.49
CA LEU A 159 -42.33 -33.62 -19.33
C LEU A 159 -41.42 -34.48 -18.46
N THR A 160 -41.91 -34.95 -17.32
CA THR A 160 -41.13 -35.82 -16.41
C THR A 160 -40.75 -37.12 -17.07
N SER A 161 -41.67 -37.78 -17.77
CA SER A 161 -41.37 -39.00 -18.55
C SER A 161 -40.38 -38.75 -19.70
N SER A 162 -40.45 -37.61 -20.38
CA SER A 162 -39.49 -37.20 -21.42
C SER A 162 -38.10 -36.91 -20.86
N ILE A 163 -38.01 -36.30 -19.68
CA ILE A 163 -36.72 -36.07 -19.01
C ILE A 163 -36.11 -37.41 -18.59
N ILE A 164 -36.88 -38.26 -17.91
CA ILE A 164 -36.41 -39.58 -17.45
C ILE A 164 -35.95 -40.46 -18.62
N SER A 165 -36.68 -40.48 -19.73
CA SER A 165 -36.28 -41.27 -20.91
C SER A 165 -34.99 -40.78 -21.58
N LYS A 166 -34.66 -39.48 -21.44
CA LYS A 166 -33.45 -38.86 -21.98
C LYS A 166 -32.26 -38.87 -21.03
N THR A 167 -32.50 -38.95 -19.71
CA THR A 167 -31.44 -38.98 -18.70
C THR A 167 -31.20 -40.36 -18.11
N SER A 168 -32.09 -41.32 -18.36
CA SER A 168 -31.88 -42.72 -17.99
C SER A 168 -30.74 -43.31 -18.83
N PRO A 169 -29.71 -43.91 -18.19
CA PRO A 169 -28.54 -44.47 -18.88
C PRO A 169 -28.87 -45.68 -19.77
N GLU A 170 -30.11 -46.17 -19.74
CA GLU A 170 -30.55 -47.35 -20.51
C GLU A 170 -30.69 -47.08 -22.02
N ASN A 171 -30.75 -45.81 -22.46
CA ASN A 171 -30.75 -45.41 -23.87
C ASN A 171 -29.37 -45.00 -24.41
N GLU A 172 -28.28 -45.26 -23.69
CA GLU A 172 -26.97 -45.33 -24.34
C GLU A 172 -26.89 -46.68 -25.08
N LYS A 173 -27.14 -46.68 -26.40
CA LYS A 173 -26.67 -47.77 -27.27
C LYS A 173 -25.24 -48.11 -26.86
N PRO A 174 -24.89 -49.39 -26.64
CA PRO A 174 -23.57 -49.75 -26.12
C PRO A 174 -22.52 -49.15 -27.05
N LYS A 175 -21.87 -48.08 -26.60
CA LYS A 175 -20.68 -47.56 -27.26
C LYS A 175 -19.69 -48.69 -27.20
N GLU A 176 -19.33 -49.20 -28.37
CA GLU A 176 -18.32 -50.24 -28.53
C GLU A 176 -17.13 -49.92 -27.63
N PRO A 177 -16.62 -50.88 -26.84
CA PRO A 177 -15.55 -50.60 -25.89
C PRO A 177 -14.32 -50.15 -26.67
N VAL A 178 -14.07 -48.85 -26.68
CA VAL A 178 -12.80 -48.31 -27.19
C VAL A 178 -11.73 -48.84 -26.25
N VAL A 179 -10.92 -49.76 -26.77
CA VAL A 179 -9.81 -50.36 -26.05
C VAL A 179 -8.74 -49.28 -25.86
N ILE A 180 -8.80 -48.56 -24.75
CA ILE A 180 -7.77 -47.57 -24.43
C ILE A 180 -6.52 -48.34 -24.00
N ARG A 181 -5.54 -48.44 -24.91
CA ARG A 181 -4.25 -49.07 -24.61
C ARG A 181 -3.47 -48.17 -23.65
N SER A 182 -3.38 -48.57 -22.39
CA SER A 182 -2.52 -47.88 -21.43
C SER A 182 -1.06 -48.05 -21.85
N LEU A 183 -0.36 -46.94 -22.08
CA LEU A 183 1.09 -46.96 -22.32
C LEU A 183 1.82 -47.16 -20.99
N ARG A 184 2.77 -48.10 -20.96
CA ARG A 184 3.60 -48.44 -19.79
C ARG A 184 4.70 -47.40 -19.55
N ILE A 185 4.31 -46.16 -19.25
CA ILE A 185 5.23 -45.03 -19.05
C ILE A 185 5.93 -45.11 -17.69
N ASP A 186 5.38 -45.88 -16.74
CA ASP A 186 5.91 -46.04 -15.37
C ASP A 186 7.36 -46.55 -15.33
N GLN A 187 7.78 -47.34 -16.32
CA GLN A 187 9.14 -47.88 -16.38
C GLN A 187 10.15 -46.84 -16.89
N TRP A 188 9.71 -45.87 -17.69
CA TRP A 188 10.57 -44.87 -18.32
C TRP A 188 10.76 -43.66 -17.41
N ILE A 189 9.77 -43.35 -16.57
CA ILE A 189 9.86 -42.30 -15.54
C ILE A 189 11.03 -42.53 -14.57
N ARG A 190 11.36 -43.79 -14.26
CA ARG A 190 12.49 -44.13 -13.37
C ARG A 190 13.85 -43.75 -13.98
N TYR A 191 13.98 -43.90 -15.29
CA TYR A 191 15.19 -43.50 -16.01
C TYR A 191 15.25 -41.98 -16.22
N ALA A 192 14.11 -41.34 -16.48
CA ALA A 192 14.02 -39.89 -16.61
C ALA A 192 14.47 -39.18 -15.32
N ALA A 193 14.00 -39.65 -14.15
CA ALA A 193 14.41 -39.09 -12.86
C ALA A 193 15.93 -39.19 -12.63
N ALA A 194 16.54 -40.33 -12.95
CA ALA A 194 18.00 -40.51 -12.83
C ALA A 194 18.78 -39.59 -13.79
N ALA A 195 18.30 -39.43 -15.03
CA ALA A 195 18.90 -38.53 -16.01
C ALA A 195 18.85 -37.07 -15.55
N CYS A 196 17.72 -36.61 -14.99
CA CYS A 196 17.59 -35.26 -14.46
C CYS A 196 18.60 -34.99 -13.32
N VAL A 197 18.75 -35.93 -12.39
CA VAL A 197 19.73 -35.81 -11.30
C VAL A 197 21.17 -35.77 -11.86
N ALA A 198 21.49 -36.64 -12.82
CA ALA A 198 22.81 -36.64 -13.45
C ALA A 198 23.09 -35.34 -14.22
N THR A 199 22.10 -34.77 -14.90
CA THR A 199 22.26 -33.49 -15.59
C THR A 199 22.46 -32.33 -14.62
N VAL A 200 21.72 -32.27 -13.51
CA VAL A 200 21.86 -31.19 -12.51
C VAL A 200 23.23 -31.28 -11.82
N LEU A 201 23.67 -32.48 -11.46
CA LEU A 201 24.99 -32.68 -10.87
C LEU A 201 26.10 -32.37 -11.88
N GLY A 202 25.95 -32.79 -13.13
CA GLY A 202 26.90 -32.52 -14.21
C GLY A 202 27.03 -31.02 -14.49
N THR A 203 25.92 -30.29 -14.63
CA THR A 203 25.96 -28.84 -14.88
C THR A 203 26.52 -28.07 -13.69
N ALA A 204 26.18 -28.45 -12.45
CA ALA A 204 26.76 -27.84 -11.26
C ALA A 204 28.27 -28.06 -11.16
N SER A 205 28.74 -29.29 -11.41
CA SER A 205 30.19 -29.59 -11.41
C SER A 205 30.94 -28.88 -12.52
N TYR A 206 30.34 -28.76 -13.71
CA TYR A 206 30.95 -28.08 -14.85
C TYR A 206 31.08 -26.58 -14.60
N ASN A 207 30.06 -25.94 -14.03
CA ASN A 207 30.11 -24.52 -13.66
C ASN A 207 31.15 -24.25 -12.57
N ALA A 208 31.28 -25.15 -11.57
CA ALA A 208 32.26 -24.98 -10.50
C ALA A 208 33.72 -25.04 -10.99
N VAL A 209 34.01 -25.85 -12.02
CA VAL A 209 35.34 -25.93 -12.62
C VAL A 209 35.63 -24.72 -13.52
N LEU A 210 34.64 -24.24 -14.28
CA LEU A 210 34.80 -23.07 -15.15
C LEU A 210 34.99 -21.76 -14.34
N ASN A 211 34.25 -21.61 -13.23
CA ASN A 211 34.33 -20.44 -12.37
C ASN A 211 35.56 -20.42 -11.45
N GLN A 212 36.43 -21.45 -11.52
CA GLN A 212 37.64 -21.53 -10.72
C GLN A 212 38.81 -20.71 -11.31
N GLU A 213 38.73 -20.32 -12.59
CA GLU A 213 39.75 -19.50 -13.26
C GLU A 213 39.53 -17.99 -13.08
N GLU A 214 38.29 -17.50 -12.90
CA GLU A 214 37.99 -16.05 -12.78
C GLU A 214 38.01 -15.49 -11.34
N GLN A 215 37.97 -16.32 -10.28
CA GLN A 215 37.91 -15.84 -8.89
C GLN A 215 39.28 -15.68 -8.19
N ASN A 216 40.38 -16.04 -8.85
CA ASN A 216 41.71 -16.03 -8.20
C ASN A 216 42.45 -14.69 -8.32
N GLU A 217 42.25 -13.89 -9.37
CA GLU A 217 42.98 -12.61 -9.52
C GLU A 217 42.51 -11.55 -8.50
N ASP A 218 41.20 -11.37 -8.35
CA ASP A 218 40.63 -10.36 -7.43
C ASP A 218 40.94 -10.63 -5.94
N ASN A 219 41.07 -11.91 -5.57
CA ASN A 219 41.35 -12.30 -4.18
C ASN A 219 42.82 -12.13 -3.81
N ILE A 220 43.75 -12.25 -4.77
CA ILE A 220 45.18 -12.06 -4.50
C ILE A 220 45.46 -10.60 -4.11
N GLU A 221 44.91 -9.63 -4.84
CA GLU A 221 45.10 -8.20 -4.52
C GLU A 221 44.54 -7.83 -3.14
N ALA A 222 43.35 -8.35 -2.79
CA ALA A 222 42.74 -8.16 -1.48
C ALA A 222 43.55 -8.81 -0.35
N HIS A 223 44.16 -9.98 -0.61
CA HIS A 223 45.02 -10.66 0.34
C HIS A 223 46.37 -9.96 0.53
N LEU A 224 47.00 -9.43 -0.55
CA LEU A 224 48.22 -8.64 -0.46
C LEU A 224 48.00 -7.31 0.29
N ALA A 225 46.88 -6.64 0.06
CA ALA A 225 46.53 -5.40 0.75
C ALA A 225 46.29 -5.57 2.26
N SER A 226 46.02 -6.81 2.70
CA SER A 226 45.73 -7.13 4.10
C SER A 226 46.96 -7.52 4.94
N ILE A 227 48.15 -7.58 4.34
CA ILE A 227 49.38 -7.95 5.06
C ILE A 227 49.85 -6.76 5.91
N PRO A 228 49.95 -6.89 7.24
CA PRO A 228 50.35 -5.80 8.12
C PRO A 228 51.84 -5.45 7.93
N GLU A 229 52.18 -4.16 7.97
CA GLU A 229 53.54 -3.65 7.69
C GLU A 229 54.64 -4.34 8.51
N GLN A 230 54.36 -4.66 9.77
CA GLN A 230 55.29 -5.36 10.67
C GLN A 230 55.68 -6.77 10.19
N GLU A 231 54.80 -7.45 9.45
CA GLU A 231 55.05 -8.78 8.90
C GLU A 231 55.88 -8.68 7.61
N ILE A 232 55.69 -7.61 6.84
CA ILE A 232 56.55 -7.24 5.70
C ILE A 232 57.97 -6.93 6.18
N ILE A 233 58.10 -6.14 7.25
CA ILE A 233 59.39 -5.79 7.85
C ILE A 233 60.11 -7.03 8.40
N ASN A 234 59.39 -7.91 9.11
CA ASN A 234 59.97 -9.15 9.63
C ASN A 234 60.38 -10.11 8.52
N TYR A 235 59.61 -10.20 7.43
CA TYR A 235 59.97 -11.01 6.28
C TYR A 235 61.25 -10.47 5.62
N LEU A 236 61.32 -9.16 5.35
CA LEU A 236 62.52 -8.52 4.78
C LEU A 236 63.74 -8.68 5.69
N ALA A 237 63.57 -8.53 7.00
CA ALA A 237 64.65 -8.73 7.97
C ALA A 237 65.08 -10.20 8.11
N SER A 238 64.20 -11.15 7.81
CA SER A 238 64.52 -12.58 7.85
C SER A 238 65.06 -13.10 6.51
N SER A 239 64.75 -12.45 5.40
CA SER A 239 65.12 -12.88 4.05
C SER A 239 66.42 -12.26 3.54
N ASN A 240 66.83 -11.13 4.11
CA ASN A 240 68.02 -10.40 3.68
C ASN A 240 69.25 -10.81 4.49
N ASP A 241 70.41 -10.83 3.83
CA ASP A 241 71.68 -11.11 4.47
C ASP A 241 72.11 -9.93 5.37
N SER A 242 73.02 -10.16 6.32
CA SER A 242 73.37 -9.16 7.34
C SER A 242 73.92 -7.84 6.76
N ASP A 243 74.55 -7.90 5.58
CA ASP A 243 75.03 -6.72 4.85
C ASP A 243 73.88 -5.91 4.20
N ASP A 244 72.85 -6.60 3.72
CA ASP A 244 71.67 -5.97 3.10
C ASP A 244 70.81 -5.24 4.14
N ILE A 245 70.74 -5.77 5.38
CA ILE A 245 70.10 -5.08 6.50
C ILE A 245 70.84 -3.79 6.84
N LEU A 246 72.17 -3.81 6.85
CA LEU A 246 72.98 -2.63 7.18
C LEU A 246 72.70 -1.49 6.18
N TYR A 247 72.64 -1.82 4.89
CA TYR A 247 72.31 -0.88 3.81
C TYR A 247 70.90 -0.28 3.95
N ILE A 248 69.89 -1.09 4.28
CA ILE A 248 68.51 -0.61 4.46
C ILE A 248 68.40 0.26 5.72
N THR A 249 69.08 -0.10 6.82
CA THR A 249 69.11 0.73 8.01
C THR A 249 69.82 2.06 7.80
N GLU A 250 70.86 2.11 6.97
CA GLU A 250 71.56 3.35 6.63
C GLU A 250 70.67 4.31 5.85
N TYR A 251 69.82 3.81 4.95
CA TYR A 251 68.79 4.60 4.26
C TYR A 251 67.65 5.06 5.17
N LEU A 252 67.21 4.23 6.12
CA LEU A 252 66.14 4.58 7.05
C LEU A 252 66.58 5.59 8.12
N TYR A 253 67.88 5.68 8.42
CA TYR A 253 68.44 6.55 9.46
C TYR A 253 69.32 7.71 8.95
N GLN A 254 69.39 7.95 7.64
CA GLN A 254 70.22 9.02 7.10
C GLN A 254 69.63 10.43 7.39
N PRO A 255 70.40 11.37 7.98
CA PRO A 255 69.99 12.78 8.07
C PRO A 255 70.08 13.46 6.68
N GLU A 256 69.23 14.46 6.44
CA GLU A 256 68.87 15.07 5.13
C GLU A 256 69.98 15.64 4.23
N GLU A 257 71.27 15.41 4.46
CA GLU A 257 72.34 15.93 3.59
C GLU A 257 73.39 14.86 3.25
N SER A 258 73.17 14.13 2.14
CA SER A 258 74.19 13.30 1.50
C SER A 258 73.99 13.29 -0.02
N GLU A 259 74.98 13.77 -0.77
CA GLU A 259 74.95 13.79 -2.24
C GLU A 259 74.84 12.34 -2.78
N GLY A 260 73.78 12.09 -3.55
CA GLY A 260 73.42 10.76 -4.02
C GLY A 260 74.45 10.14 -4.99
N VAL A 261 74.40 8.81 -5.06
CA VAL A 261 75.30 7.90 -5.81
C VAL A 261 75.44 8.22 -7.31
N GLY A 262 74.57 9.07 -7.87
CA GLY A 262 74.60 9.48 -9.29
C GLY A 262 75.47 10.70 -9.62
N SER A 263 76.07 11.40 -8.64
CA SER A 263 76.83 12.63 -8.90
C SER A 263 78.19 12.44 -9.58
N HIS A 264 78.67 11.19 -9.68
CA HIS A 264 79.95 10.84 -10.31
C HIS A 264 79.84 10.23 -11.71
N ILE A 265 78.62 10.05 -12.23
CA ILE A 265 78.42 9.55 -13.59
C ILE A 265 78.23 10.75 -14.50
N LYS A 266 79.12 10.92 -15.48
CA LYS A 266 79.01 12.01 -16.45
C LYS A 266 77.98 11.62 -17.52
N GLU A 267 77.20 12.61 -17.95
CA GLU A 267 76.18 12.44 -18.99
C GLU A 267 76.77 11.78 -20.26
N ASP A 268 78.00 12.17 -20.63
CA ASP A 268 78.73 11.63 -21.78
C ASP A 268 78.95 10.09 -21.69
N ASP A 269 79.17 9.56 -20.49
CA ASP A 269 79.36 8.12 -20.28
C ASP A 269 78.05 7.34 -20.47
N ILE A 270 76.90 8.00 -20.22
CA ILE A 270 75.57 7.43 -20.42
C ILE A 270 75.20 7.45 -21.91
N GLU A 271 75.55 8.52 -22.63
CA GLU A 271 75.35 8.61 -24.08
C GLU A 271 76.19 7.59 -24.85
N ASP A 272 77.45 7.39 -24.48
CA ASP A 272 78.31 6.36 -25.09
C ASP A 272 77.75 4.96 -24.87
N TYR A 273 77.25 4.66 -23.67
CA TYR A 273 76.64 3.37 -23.35
C TYR A 273 75.36 3.11 -24.17
N LEU A 274 74.51 4.12 -24.32
CA LEU A 274 73.28 4.02 -25.12
C LEU A 274 73.57 3.86 -26.62
N ASN A 275 74.58 4.57 -27.14
CA ASN A 275 75.02 4.41 -28.52
C ASN A 275 75.69 3.05 -28.79
N TYR A 276 76.32 2.43 -27.79
CA TYR A 276 76.92 1.10 -27.95
C TYR A 276 75.87 -0.02 -28.04
N MET A 277 74.64 0.22 -27.56
CA MET A 277 73.55 -0.75 -27.49
C MET A 277 72.56 -0.69 -28.68
N LEU A 278 72.77 0.23 -29.62
CA LEU A 278 71.91 0.52 -30.78
C LEU A 278 72.65 0.31 -32.11
#